data_AF-A0A438HU56-F1
#
_entry.id   AF-A0A438HU56-F1
#
_cell.length_a   1.000
_cell.length_b   1.000
_cell.length_c   1.000
_cell.angle_alpha   90.00
_cell.angle_beta   90.00
_cell.angle_gamma   90.00
#
_symmetry.space_group_name_H-M   'P 1'
#
loop_
_entity.id
_entity.type
_entity.pdbx_description
1 polymer ?
#
loop_
_entity_poly.entity_id
_entity_poly.type
_entity_poly.pdbx_seq_one_letter_code
_entity_poly.pdbx_strand_id
1 'polypeptide(L)'
;MPELRSTCDSKGDTLVEGKQLRDGECLISANGAFTLGLFSVDASGKRYLGIWYTKYDDKKVRVANRDDPIPDSSGYLTIDDDDGRLIISHSGGSKDLVSNYTQKANINSTSAILRDDGNLVLRENQNTSDGWGQVLWKSFDHPTDTLLPRPECRSSTPRHFSPKRGYAPNGFRFDDDMSIIDCQAKCWSECPCVAYASTNDDRTGCEIWSQEMQRLFRVEEYYDGQAREIYFLQSNQGNI
;
A
#
# COMPACT_ATOMS: atom_id res chain seq x y z
N MET A 1 20.71 -21.02 11.94
CA MET A 1 20.79 -19.60 12.33
C MET A 1 21.41 -18.83 11.18
N PRO A 2 20.95 -17.61 10.83
CA PRO A 2 20.35 -16.66 11.76
C PRO A 2 18.85 -16.40 11.55
N GLU A 3 18.18 -16.15 12.68
CA GLU A 3 16.89 -15.49 12.75
C GLU A 3 17.07 -14.01 12.41
N LEU A 4 16.30 -13.51 11.46
CA LEU A 4 16.05 -12.09 11.28
C LEU A 4 14.54 -11.90 11.27
N ARG A 5 13.94 -11.99 12.45
CA ARG A 5 12.63 -11.40 12.70
C ARG A 5 12.90 -10.06 13.35
N SER A 6 12.99 -8.99 12.57
CA SER A 6 12.82 -7.65 13.13
C SER A 6 11.32 -7.47 13.42
N THR A 7 10.84 -8.09 14.50
CA THR A 7 9.46 -7.87 14.95
C THR A 7 9.43 -6.55 15.69
N CYS A 8 8.99 -5.52 14.98
CA CYS A 8 8.47 -4.30 15.60
C CYS A 8 7.34 -4.62 16.58
N ASP A 9 7.12 -3.76 17.57
CA ASP A 9 6.00 -3.88 18.50
C ASP A 9 4.69 -3.52 17.78
N SER A 10 3.92 -4.55 17.41
CA SER A 10 2.70 -4.39 16.61
C SER A 10 1.57 -3.77 17.43
N LYS A 11 0.98 -2.68 16.92
CA LYS A 11 -0.18 -2.00 17.51
C LYS A 11 -1.49 -2.31 16.77
N GLY A 12 -1.54 -3.41 16.00
CA GLY A 12 -2.65 -3.73 15.11
C GLY A 12 -2.53 -3.04 13.75
N ASP A 13 -3.65 -2.82 13.07
CA ASP A 13 -3.71 -2.17 11.75
C ASP A 13 -4.16 -0.70 11.80
N THR A 14 -4.56 -0.23 12.99
CA THR A 14 -5.28 1.04 13.16
C THR A 14 -4.58 1.95 14.18
N LEU A 15 -4.29 3.17 13.77
CA LEU A 15 -3.89 4.29 14.62
C LEU A 15 -5.12 5.17 14.89
N VAL A 16 -5.44 5.38 16.16
CA VAL A 16 -6.55 6.25 16.59
C VAL A 16 -6.02 7.57 17.15
N GLU A 17 -6.90 8.55 17.27
CA GLU A 17 -6.61 9.84 17.91
C GLU A 17 -6.00 9.68 19.32
N GLY A 18 -5.11 10.60 19.69
CA GLY A 18 -4.36 10.57 20.94
C GLY A 18 -3.34 9.42 21.08
N LYS A 19 -3.20 8.54 20.07
CA LYS A 19 -2.19 7.49 20.04
C LYS A 19 -1.04 7.85 19.12
N GLN A 20 0.13 7.34 19.49
CA GLN A 20 1.38 7.57 18.79
C GLN A 20 1.94 6.22 18.33
N LEU A 21 2.52 6.21 17.14
CA LEU A 21 3.33 5.11 16.63
C LEU A 21 4.79 5.56 16.65
N ARG A 22 5.56 5.08 17.63
CA ARG A 22 6.95 5.48 17.90
C ARG A 22 7.95 4.61 17.15
N ASP A 23 9.22 5.03 17.17
CA ASP A 23 10.32 4.22 16.64
C ASP A 23 10.38 2.85 17.34
N GLY A 24 10.45 1.78 16.53
CA GLY A 24 10.35 0.40 16.99
C GLY A 24 8.92 -0.18 17.09
N GLU A 25 7.88 0.65 16.99
CA GLU A 25 6.47 0.23 16.90
C GLU A 25 6.01 0.19 15.43
N CYS A 26 5.00 -0.63 15.13
CA CYS A 26 4.46 -0.72 13.77
C CYS A 26 2.95 -0.99 13.71
N LEU A 27 2.35 -0.62 12.58
CA LEU A 27 1.05 -1.15 12.17
C LEU A 27 1.28 -2.30 11.19
N ILE A 28 0.49 -3.36 11.33
CA ILE A 28 0.48 -4.51 10.42
C ILE A 28 -0.94 -4.62 9.86
N SER A 29 -1.08 -4.72 8.53
CA SER A 29 -2.39 -4.89 7.89
C SER A 29 -3.10 -6.14 8.41
N ALA A 30 -4.43 -6.18 8.37
CA ALA A 30 -5.22 -7.28 8.92
C ALA A 30 -4.82 -8.66 8.38
N ASN A 31 -4.45 -8.74 7.10
CA ASN A 31 -3.94 -9.96 6.47
C ASN A 31 -2.44 -10.25 6.73
N GLY A 32 -1.73 -9.40 7.46
CA GLY A 32 -0.31 -9.54 7.77
C GLY A 32 0.64 -9.16 6.63
N ALA A 33 0.15 -8.73 5.46
CA ALA A 33 0.97 -8.54 4.26
C ALA A 33 1.85 -7.29 4.30
N PHE A 34 1.36 -6.21 4.92
CA PHE A 34 2.01 -4.91 4.95
C PHE A 34 2.32 -4.47 6.36
N THR A 35 3.48 -3.83 6.52
CA THR A 35 3.89 -3.17 7.75
C THR A 35 4.15 -1.69 7.48
N LEU A 36 3.66 -0.83 8.36
CA LEU A 36 3.98 0.61 8.43
C LEU A 36 4.79 0.86 9.70
N GLY A 37 5.85 1.64 9.61
CA GLY A 37 6.60 2.10 10.78
C GLY A 37 7.79 2.98 10.43
N LEU A 38 8.55 3.34 11.46
CA LEU A 38 9.80 4.09 11.33
C LEU A 38 10.96 3.12 11.13
N PHE A 39 11.90 3.48 10.26
CA PHE A 39 13.09 2.69 9.99
C PHE A 39 14.29 3.59 9.68
N SER A 40 15.50 3.03 9.77
CA SER A 40 16.74 3.66 9.31
C SER A 40 17.27 2.92 8.09
N VAL A 41 17.86 3.65 7.15
CA VAL A 41 18.41 3.09 5.90
C VAL A 41 19.91 2.80 6.04
N ASP A 42 20.60 3.51 6.93
CA ASP A 42 22.05 3.46 7.05
C ASP A 42 22.49 3.75 8.50
N ALA A 43 23.81 3.77 8.71
CA ALA A 43 24.40 4.07 10.01
C ALA A 43 24.24 5.54 10.45
N SER A 44 23.61 6.42 9.65
CA SER A 44 23.36 7.81 10.05
C SER A 44 22.36 7.94 11.19
N GLY A 45 21.56 6.89 11.45
CA GLY A 45 20.55 6.88 12.51
C GLY A 45 19.31 7.70 12.18
N LYS A 46 19.25 8.36 11.02
CA LYS A 46 18.06 9.07 10.54
C LYS A 46 16.87 8.13 10.41
N ARG A 47 15.67 8.65 10.69
CA ARG A 47 14.42 7.88 10.61
C ARG A 47 13.54 8.32 9.45
N TYR A 48 12.99 7.31 8.80
CA TYR A 48 12.06 7.40 7.70
C TYR A 48 10.79 6.65 8.08
N LEU A 49 9.63 7.27 7.87
CA LEU A 49 8.34 6.60 7.93
C LEU A 49 8.07 5.96 6.57
N GLY A 50 7.70 4.69 6.57
CA GLY A 50 7.29 4.05 5.33
C GLY A 50 6.53 2.77 5.50
N ILE A 51 6.09 2.25 4.37
CA ILE A 51 5.32 1.00 4.24
C ILE A 51 6.21 -0.02 3.51
N TRP A 52 6.20 -1.26 3.98
CA TRP A 52 6.93 -2.38 3.40
C TRP A 52 6.14 -3.68 3.48
N TYR A 53 6.60 -4.70 2.76
CA TYR A 53 6.06 -6.05 2.91
C TYR A 53 6.56 -6.67 4.20
N THR A 54 5.66 -7.16 5.04
CA THR A 54 6.04 -7.76 6.33
C THR A 54 7.04 -8.91 6.17
N LYS A 55 6.92 -9.67 5.07
CA LYS A 55 7.83 -10.80 4.73
C LYS A 55 9.21 -10.34 4.27
N TYR A 56 9.33 -9.13 3.74
CA TYR A 56 10.57 -8.59 3.15
C TYR A 56 10.85 -7.22 3.77
N ASP A 57 11.32 -7.21 5.01
CA ASP A 57 11.57 -5.99 5.78
C ASP A 57 12.74 -5.15 5.23
N ASP A 58 13.58 -5.73 4.38
CA ASP A 58 14.65 -5.08 3.61
C ASP A 58 14.11 -4.21 2.46
N LYS A 59 12.91 -4.48 1.95
CA LYS A 59 12.30 -3.77 0.81
C LYS A 59 11.24 -2.77 1.25
N LYS A 60 11.65 -1.52 1.45
CA LYS A 60 10.75 -0.41 1.79
C LYS A 60 10.04 0.11 0.53
N VAL A 61 8.72 -0.10 0.43
CA VAL A 61 7.96 0.16 -0.81
C VAL A 61 7.42 1.57 -0.95
N ARG A 62 7.22 2.32 0.14
CA ARG A 62 6.76 3.73 0.12
C ARG A 62 7.36 4.48 1.30
N VAL A 63 7.91 5.69 1.11
CA VAL A 63 8.62 6.44 2.15
C VAL A 63 8.12 7.89 2.23
N ALA A 64 7.40 8.22 3.31
CA ALA A 64 6.64 9.45 3.42
C ALA A 64 7.51 10.72 3.58
N ASN A 65 8.61 10.64 4.33
CA ASN A 65 9.49 11.77 4.64
C ASN A 65 10.90 11.60 4.03
N ARG A 66 10.95 11.20 2.76
CA ARG A 66 12.20 10.92 2.04
C ARG A 66 13.15 12.13 1.97
N ASP A 67 12.62 13.28 1.57
CA ASP A 67 13.41 14.50 1.34
C ASP A 67 13.78 15.22 2.64
N ASP A 68 13.16 14.82 3.74
CA ASP A 68 13.26 15.47 5.04
C ASP A 68 13.17 14.42 6.16
N PRO A 69 14.24 13.61 6.32
CA PRO A 69 14.30 12.56 7.31
C PRO A 69 14.33 13.13 8.73
N ILE A 70 13.79 12.36 9.69
CA ILE A 70 13.87 12.70 11.09
C ILE A 70 15.33 12.51 11.55
N PRO A 71 15.95 13.49 12.24
CA PRO A 71 17.37 13.43 12.59
C PRO A 71 17.75 12.30 13.56
N ASP A 72 16.79 11.80 14.34
CA ASP A 72 17.00 10.87 15.45
C ASP A 72 15.80 9.92 15.65
N SER A 73 15.80 9.15 16.73
CA SER A 73 14.72 8.22 17.11
C SER A 73 13.58 8.86 17.91
N SER A 74 13.51 10.19 18.01
CA SER A 74 12.41 10.88 18.72
C SER A 74 11.11 10.95 17.91
N GLY A 75 11.19 10.57 16.63
CA GLY A 75 10.07 10.57 15.70
C GLY A 75 8.90 9.68 16.10
N TYR A 76 7.69 10.16 15.88
CA TYR A 76 6.47 9.37 15.95
C TYR A 76 5.42 9.85 14.94
N LEU A 77 4.59 8.92 14.48
CA LEU A 77 3.39 9.20 13.69
C LEU A 77 2.20 9.35 14.63
N THR A 78 1.39 10.40 14.44
CA THR A 78 0.17 10.64 15.21
C THR A 78 -0.90 11.28 14.34
N ILE A 79 -2.15 11.23 14.81
CA ILE A 79 -3.20 12.13 14.35
C ILE A 79 -3.12 13.39 15.23
N ASP A 80 -3.12 14.55 14.61
CA ASP A 80 -3.04 15.85 15.27
C ASP A 80 -4.34 16.16 16.02
N ASP A 81 -4.22 16.59 17.28
CA ASP A 81 -5.36 16.82 18.16
C ASP A 81 -6.11 18.13 17.85
N ASP A 82 -5.50 19.07 17.09
CA ASP A 82 -6.11 20.36 16.77
C ASP A 82 -6.97 20.31 15.49
N ASP A 83 -6.60 19.47 14.53
CA ASP A 83 -7.26 19.41 13.21
C ASP A 83 -7.44 18.02 12.59
N GLY A 84 -6.98 16.97 13.27
CA GLY A 84 -7.17 15.58 12.86
C GLY A 84 -6.32 15.16 11.67
N ARG A 85 -5.26 15.90 11.35
CA ARG A 85 -4.32 15.55 10.28
C ARG A 85 -3.36 14.46 10.71
N LEU A 86 -2.92 13.64 9.75
CA LEU A 86 -1.84 12.69 9.98
C LEU A 86 -0.48 13.42 9.90
N ILE A 87 0.27 13.42 11.00
CA ILE A 87 1.53 14.16 11.13
C ILE A 87 2.66 13.27 11.65
N ILE A 88 3.90 13.62 11.28
CA ILE A 88 5.11 13.14 11.94
C ILE A 88 5.58 14.22 12.90
N SER A 89 5.81 13.88 14.16
CA SER A 89 6.40 14.80 15.13
C SER A 89 7.69 14.24 15.70
N HIS A 90 8.64 15.13 16.02
CA HIS A 90 9.94 14.79 16.58
C HIS A 90 10.50 15.97 17.42
N SER A 91 11.67 15.78 18.03
CA SER A 91 12.34 16.78 18.89
C SER A 91 12.57 18.15 18.25
N GLY A 92 12.64 18.21 16.92
CA GLY A 92 12.86 19.43 16.13
C GLY A 92 11.59 20.09 15.59
N GLY A 93 10.41 19.52 15.86
CA GLY A 93 9.12 20.06 15.42
C GLY A 93 8.17 18.99 14.88
N SER A 94 7.03 19.46 14.36
CA SER A 94 6.01 18.62 13.71
C SER A 94 5.95 18.92 12.22
N LYS A 95 5.65 17.89 11.43
CA LYS A 95 5.54 17.94 9.98
C LYS A 95 4.27 17.25 9.50
N ASP A 96 3.54 17.92 8.63
CA ASP A 96 2.37 17.36 7.99
C ASP A 96 2.74 16.34 6.92
N LEU A 97 2.11 15.15 6.98
CA LEU A 97 2.16 14.19 5.88
C LEU A 97 1.11 14.46 4.81
N VAL A 98 0.14 15.30 5.13
CA VAL A 98 -1.00 15.61 4.27
C VAL A 98 -0.85 17.03 3.72
N SER A 99 -0.17 17.17 2.58
CA SER A 99 -0.15 18.45 1.85
C SER A 99 -1.53 18.69 1.22
N ASN A 100 -2.13 19.86 1.46
CA ASN A 100 -3.47 20.27 0.98
C ASN A 100 -4.68 19.67 1.73
N TYR A 101 -4.57 19.48 3.04
CA TYR A 101 -5.74 19.19 3.88
C TYR A 101 -6.57 20.46 4.14
N THR A 102 -7.65 20.68 3.39
CA THR A 102 -8.47 21.89 3.51
C THR A 102 -9.73 21.71 4.39
N GLN A 103 -10.04 20.51 4.84
CA GLN A 103 -11.20 20.20 5.68
C GLN A 103 -10.73 19.79 7.08
N LYS A 104 -11.08 20.57 8.11
CA LYS A 104 -10.85 20.17 9.51
C LYS A 104 -11.62 18.86 9.78
N ALA A 105 -10.90 17.81 10.20
CA ALA A 105 -11.54 16.54 10.53
C ALA A 105 -12.30 16.65 11.86
N ASN A 106 -13.27 15.75 12.07
CA ASN A 106 -13.78 15.49 13.41
C ASN A 106 -12.78 14.62 14.17
N ILE A 107 -11.94 15.27 14.96
CA ILE A 107 -10.80 14.67 15.68
C ILE A 107 -11.24 13.45 16.50
N ASN A 108 -12.33 13.57 17.26
CA ASN A 108 -12.87 12.52 18.15
C ASN A 108 -13.38 11.26 17.43
N SER A 109 -13.40 11.31 16.10
CA SER A 109 -13.87 10.23 15.25
C SER A 109 -12.80 9.85 14.22
N THR A 110 -11.58 10.39 14.26
CA THR A 110 -10.61 10.14 13.18
C THR A 110 -9.72 8.93 13.48
N SER A 111 -9.46 8.10 12.47
CA SER A 111 -8.50 6.99 12.55
C SER A 111 -7.76 6.79 11.23
N ALA A 112 -6.52 6.30 11.33
CA ALA A 112 -5.69 5.90 10.22
C ALA A 112 -5.56 4.37 10.21
N ILE A 113 -5.94 3.73 9.10
CA ILE A 113 -5.95 2.26 8.96
C ILE A 113 -5.01 1.84 7.83
N LEU A 114 -4.10 0.92 8.13
CA LEU A 114 -3.27 0.24 7.14
C LEU A 114 -4.06 -0.91 6.52
N ARG A 115 -4.50 -0.72 5.27
CA ARG A 115 -5.32 -1.69 4.54
C ARG A 115 -4.48 -2.85 4.01
N ASP A 116 -5.15 -3.95 3.71
CA ASP A 116 -4.58 -5.20 3.16
C ASP A 116 -3.92 -5.05 1.79
N ASP A 117 -4.18 -3.95 1.09
CA ASP A 117 -3.54 -3.55 -0.17
C ASP A 117 -2.29 -2.67 0.05
N GLY A 118 -1.96 -2.36 1.31
CA GLY A 118 -0.83 -1.51 1.70
C GLY A 118 -1.15 -0.01 1.66
N ASN A 119 -2.42 0.36 1.47
CA ASN A 119 -2.84 1.75 1.51
C ASN A 119 -3.13 2.18 2.95
N LEU A 120 -2.38 3.16 3.46
CA LEU A 120 -2.73 3.86 4.69
C LEU A 120 -3.83 4.89 4.39
N VAL A 121 -4.97 4.74 5.06
CA VAL A 121 -6.17 5.57 4.84
C VAL A 121 -6.55 6.27 6.14
N LEU A 122 -6.62 7.60 6.09
CA LEU A 122 -7.18 8.43 7.16
C LEU A 122 -8.68 8.62 6.91
N ARG A 123 -9.52 8.40 7.93
CA ARG A 123 -10.97 8.51 7.81
C ARG A 123 -11.63 9.01 9.08
N GLU A 124 -12.82 9.59 8.94
CA GLU A 124 -13.74 9.88 10.04
C GLU A 124 -14.66 8.68 10.29
N ASN A 125 -14.77 8.21 11.53
CA ASN A 125 -15.51 7.04 11.98
C ASN A 125 -17.01 7.32 12.20
N GLN A 126 -17.52 8.47 11.75
CA GLN A 126 -18.93 8.83 11.81
C GLN A 126 -19.39 9.48 10.49
N ASN A 127 -20.67 9.29 10.19
CA ASN A 127 -21.43 9.93 9.10
C ASN A 127 -21.13 9.48 7.67
N THR A 128 -21.34 8.20 7.38
CA THR A 128 -21.77 7.79 6.04
C THR A 128 -22.89 6.75 6.12
N SER A 129 -23.82 6.81 5.17
CA SER A 129 -24.97 5.90 5.07
C SER A 129 -24.58 4.44 4.79
N ASP A 130 -23.33 4.19 4.39
CA ASP A 130 -22.76 2.87 4.15
C ASP A 130 -21.98 2.31 5.35
N GLY A 131 -21.87 3.06 6.45
CA GLY A 131 -21.13 2.65 7.65
C GLY A 131 -19.60 2.71 7.53
N TRP A 132 -19.05 3.23 6.43
CA TRP A 132 -17.62 3.22 6.14
C TRP A 132 -16.84 4.50 6.48
N GLY A 133 -17.52 5.56 6.92
CA GLY A 133 -16.88 6.82 7.32
C GLY A 133 -16.35 7.64 6.14
N GLN A 134 -16.26 8.96 6.29
CA GLN A 134 -15.70 9.80 5.22
C GLN A 134 -14.18 9.56 5.12
N VAL A 135 -13.70 9.26 3.92
CA VAL A 135 -12.25 9.16 3.66
C VAL A 135 -11.66 10.55 3.51
N LEU A 136 -10.65 10.84 4.32
CA LEU A 136 -10.02 12.14 4.46
C LEU A 136 -8.70 12.22 3.69
N TRP A 137 -7.94 11.11 3.66
CA TRP A 137 -6.66 11.03 2.96
C TRP A 137 -6.29 9.57 2.64
N LYS A 138 -5.50 9.37 1.58
CA LYS A 138 -4.93 8.07 1.21
C LYS A 138 -3.45 8.22 0.82
N SER A 139 -2.62 7.31 1.31
CA SER A 139 -1.20 7.23 0.93
C SER A 139 -0.98 6.96 -0.56
N PHE A 140 -1.93 6.32 -1.23
CA PHE A 140 -1.81 6.00 -2.65
C PHE A 140 -2.00 7.20 -3.56
N ASP A 141 -2.73 8.23 -3.09
CA ASP A 141 -2.95 9.46 -3.84
C ASP A 141 -1.71 10.39 -3.80
N HIS A 142 -0.73 10.06 -2.95
CA HIS A 142 0.49 10.82 -2.72
C HIS A 142 1.69 9.89 -2.96
N PRO A 143 2.13 9.71 -4.21
CA PRO A 143 3.21 8.79 -4.56
C PRO A 143 4.56 9.35 -4.08
N THR A 144 4.81 9.24 -2.77
CA THR A 144 6.16 9.40 -2.21
C THR A 144 6.95 8.14 -2.59
N ASP A 145 8.04 8.36 -3.32
CA ASP A 145 8.67 7.41 -4.24
C ASP A 145 8.80 5.95 -3.78
N THR A 146 8.29 5.06 -4.64
CA THR A 146 8.45 3.60 -4.60
C THR A 146 9.90 3.20 -4.87
N LEU A 147 10.53 2.38 -4.01
CA LEU A 147 11.73 1.59 -4.35
C LEU A 147 11.38 0.31 -5.12
N LEU A 148 10.38 0.36 -5.99
CA LEU A 148 10.42 -0.50 -7.17
C LEU A 148 11.16 0.31 -8.22
N PRO A 149 12.21 -0.21 -8.89
CA PRO A 149 12.67 0.42 -10.11
C PRO A 149 11.44 0.59 -11.00
N ARG A 150 10.97 1.83 -11.16
CA ARG A 150 9.87 2.14 -12.05
C ARG A 150 10.48 2.12 -13.44
N PRO A 151 10.21 1.09 -14.26
CA PRO A 151 10.66 1.16 -15.64
C PRO A 151 9.98 2.37 -16.29
N GLU A 152 10.68 3.06 -17.19
CA GLU A 152 10.22 4.28 -17.86
C GLU A 152 8.80 4.12 -18.44
N CYS A 153 8.50 2.93 -18.93
CA CYS A 153 7.19 2.52 -19.43
C CYS A 153 6.06 2.57 -18.40
N ARG A 154 6.33 2.83 -17.11
CA ARG A 154 5.37 2.99 -15.99
C ARG A 154 5.42 4.40 -15.38
N SER A 155 6.23 5.30 -15.92
CA SER A 155 6.48 6.64 -15.35
C SER A 155 5.43 7.69 -15.71
N SER A 156 4.61 7.46 -16.75
CA SER A 156 3.58 8.40 -17.19
C SER A 156 2.19 8.00 -16.68
N THR A 157 1.51 8.96 -16.03
CA THR A 157 0.18 8.90 -15.36
C THR A 157 0.05 7.91 -14.18
N PRO A 158 -0.84 8.17 -13.21
CA PRO A 158 -1.14 7.19 -12.16
C PRO A 158 -1.71 5.93 -12.81
N ARG A 159 -0.88 4.91 -12.93
CA ARG A 159 -1.32 3.57 -13.28
C ARG A 159 -1.57 2.81 -11.99
N HIS A 160 -2.63 2.05 -11.98
CA HIS A 160 -2.94 1.15 -10.88
C HIS A 160 -3.55 -0.11 -11.47
N PHE A 161 -3.44 -1.21 -10.74
CA PHE A 161 -4.13 -2.42 -11.09
C PHE A 161 -5.52 -2.41 -10.45
N SER A 162 -6.54 -2.77 -11.23
CA SER A 162 -7.90 -2.95 -10.72
C SER A 162 -8.35 -4.39 -10.92
N PRO A 163 -8.92 -5.04 -9.89
CA PRO A 163 -9.43 -6.39 -10.01
C PRO A 163 -10.68 -6.43 -10.89
N LYS A 164 -10.78 -7.46 -11.72
CA LYS A 164 -11.98 -7.85 -12.46
C LYS A 164 -12.11 -9.37 -12.41
N ARG A 165 -13.33 -9.87 -12.20
CA ARG A 165 -13.61 -11.30 -12.32
C ARG A 165 -13.82 -11.67 -13.77
N GLY A 166 -13.22 -12.77 -14.21
CA GLY A 166 -13.40 -13.24 -15.56
C GLY A 166 -12.56 -14.44 -15.94
N TYR A 167 -12.52 -14.67 -17.25
CA TYR A 167 -11.78 -15.72 -17.91
C TYR A 167 -10.58 -15.13 -18.61
N ALA A 168 -9.43 -15.74 -18.37
CA ALA A 168 -8.19 -15.43 -19.06
C ALA A 168 -7.72 -16.67 -19.84
N PRO A 169 -7.09 -16.50 -21.00
CA PRO A 169 -6.30 -17.57 -21.59
C PRO A 169 -5.15 -17.95 -20.63
N ASN A 170 -4.49 -19.09 -20.89
CA ASN A 170 -3.25 -19.42 -20.19
C ASN A 170 -2.23 -18.29 -20.42
N GLY A 171 -1.72 -17.75 -19.32
CA GLY A 171 -0.70 -16.70 -19.32
C GLY A 171 0.69 -17.27 -19.09
N PHE A 172 1.63 -16.38 -18.80
CA PHE A 172 2.96 -16.78 -18.36
C PHE A 172 2.92 -17.07 -16.87
N ARG A 173 3.13 -18.34 -16.51
CA ARG A 173 3.18 -18.77 -15.11
C ARG A 173 4.58 -18.63 -14.54
N PHE A 174 4.63 -18.21 -13.29
CA PHE A 174 5.81 -18.08 -12.47
C PHE A 174 5.51 -18.72 -11.13
N ASP A 175 6.57 -19.23 -10.48
CA ASP A 175 6.64 -19.74 -9.10
C ASP A 175 5.27 -19.91 -8.40
N ASP A 176 4.85 -21.17 -8.24
CA ASP A 176 3.53 -21.54 -7.71
C ASP A 176 3.34 -21.15 -6.23
N ASP A 177 4.41 -20.79 -5.52
CA ASP A 177 4.34 -20.32 -4.13
C ASP A 177 4.42 -18.78 -4.01
N MET A 178 4.50 -18.08 -5.16
CA MET A 178 4.64 -16.62 -5.18
C MET A 178 3.38 -15.93 -4.70
N SER A 179 3.52 -14.93 -3.82
CA SER A 179 2.36 -14.17 -3.36
C SER A 179 1.75 -13.35 -4.50
N ILE A 180 0.44 -13.09 -4.43
CA ILE A 180 -0.26 -12.22 -5.40
C ILE A 180 0.41 -10.85 -5.56
N ILE A 181 1.11 -10.37 -4.52
CA ILE A 181 1.77 -9.08 -4.55
C ILE A 181 3.17 -9.15 -5.17
N ASP A 182 3.92 -10.22 -4.93
CA ASP A 182 5.16 -10.49 -5.68
C ASP A 182 4.83 -10.65 -7.17
N CYS A 183 3.67 -11.26 -7.48
CA CYS A 183 3.13 -11.33 -8.83
C CYS A 183 2.82 -9.94 -9.40
N GLN A 184 2.20 -9.06 -8.61
CA GLN A 184 1.98 -7.66 -8.98
C GLN A 184 3.31 -6.95 -9.27
N ALA A 185 4.31 -7.08 -8.41
CA ALA A 185 5.62 -6.44 -8.57
C ALA A 185 6.33 -6.97 -9.81
N LYS A 186 6.24 -8.29 -10.06
CA LYS A 186 6.76 -8.93 -11.27
C LYS A 186 6.09 -8.32 -12.51
N CYS A 187 4.77 -8.28 -12.57
CA CYS A 187 4.04 -7.63 -13.66
C CYS A 187 4.36 -6.13 -13.79
N TRP A 188 4.55 -5.42 -12.67
CA TRP A 188 4.89 -4.00 -12.68
C TRP A 188 6.26 -3.75 -13.31
N SER A 189 7.24 -4.61 -13.01
CA SER A 189 8.61 -4.54 -13.52
C SER A 189 8.74 -4.90 -15.01
N GLU A 190 7.83 -5.72 -15.52
CA GLU A 190 7.80 -6.15 -16.93
C GLU A 190 6.90 -5.20 -17.75
N CYS A 191 7.49 -4.31 -18.55
CA CYS A 191 6.74 -3.33 -19.34
C CYS A 191 5.59 -3.91 -20.19
N PRO A 192 5.75 -5.08 -20.85
CA PRO A 192 4.67 -5.65 -21.65
C PRO A 192 3.49 -6.12 -20.81
N CYS A 193 3.67 -6.36 -19.51
CA CYS A 193 2.64 -6.89 -18.66
C CYS A 193 1.49 -5.90 -18.47
N VAL A 194 0.25 -6.37 -18.55
CA VAL A 194 -0.95 -5.54 -18.35
C VAL A 194 -1.94 -6.18 -17.39
N ALA A 195 -1.74 -7.45 -17.03
CA ALA A 195 -2.58 -8.11 -16.05
C ALA A 195 -1.82 -9.21 -15.31
N TYR A 196 -2.29 -9.54 -14.11
CA TYR A 196 -1.78 -10.66 -13.32
C TYR A 196 -2.89 -11.29 -12.45
N ALA A 197 -2.68 -12.52 -11.99
CA ALA A 197 -3.61 -13.25 -11.13
C ALA A 197 -2.86 -14.36 -10.36
N SER A 198 -3.46 -14.84 -9.27
CA SER A 198 -3.01 -16.06 -8.61
C SER A 198 -3.38 -17.29 -9.46
N THR A 199 -2.57 -18.34 -9.37
CA THR A 199 -2.87 -19.63 -9.99
C THR A 199 -3.64 -20.54 -9.04
N ASN A 200 -3.50 -20.31 -7.73
CA ASN A 200 -4.07 -21.13 -6.67
C ASN A 200 -5.18 -20.39 -5.91
N ASP A 201 -6.07 -21.17 -5.28
CA ASP A 201 -7.23 -20.66 -4.52
C ASP A 201 -6.84 -19.95 -3.21
N ASP A 202 -5.66 -20.27 -2.68
CA ASP A 202 -5.07 -19.64 -1.49
C ASP A 202 -4.38 -18.29 -1.79
N ARG A 203 -4.56 -17.76 -3.01
CA ARG A 203 -3.92 -16.53 -3.54
C ARG A 203 -2.41 -16.62 -3.70
N THR A 204 -1.87 -17.84 -3.79
CA THR A 204 -0.48 -18.08 -4.18
C THR A 204 -0.34 -18.45 -5.66
N GLY A 205 0.91 -18.46 -6.11
CA GLY A 205 1.30 -18.61 -7.48
C GLY A 205 1.03 -17.37 -8.32
N CYS A 206 1.68 -17.29 -9.47
CA CYS A 206 1.60 -16.11 -10.30
C CYS A 206 1.43 -16.44 -11.77
N GLU A 207 0.45 -15.81 -12.39
CA GLU A 207 0.28 -15.81 -13.82
C GLU A 207 0.15 -14.36 -14.30
N ILE A 208 0.89 -14.00 -15.35
CA ILE A 208 0.86 -12.64 -15.91
C ILE A 208 0.55 -12.66 -17.41
N TRP A 209 0.03 -11.55 -17.91
CA TRP A 209 -0.35 -11.39 -19.31
C TRP A 209 0.16 -10.10 -19.93
N SER A 210 0.47 -10.15 -21.22
CA SER A 210 0.85 -9.01 -22.04
C SER A 210 -0.34 -8.30 -22.68
N GLN A 211 -0.11 -7.09 -23.20
CA GLN A 211 -1.13 -6.29 -23.88
C GLN A 211 -1.80 -7.02 -25.06
N GLU A 212 -1.07 -7.88 -25.77
CA GLU A 212 -1.60 -8.65 -26.91
C GLU A 212 -2.69 -9.65 -26.47
N MET A 213 -2.55 -10.20 -25.25
CA MET A 213 -3.51 -11.14 -24.68
C MET A 213 -4.72 -10.43 -24.06
N GLN A 214 -4.67 -9.10 -23.88
CA GLN A 214 -5.75 -8.31 -23.29
C GLN A 214 -7.09 -8.47 -24.03
N ARG A 215 -7.04 -8.70 -25.34
CA ARG A 215 -8.23 -8.90 -26.19
C ARG A 215 -8.93 -10.24 -25.98
N LEU A 216 -8.29 -11.19 -25.31
CA LEU A 216 -8.79 -12.53 -25.09
C LEU A 216 -9.48 -12.70 -23.73
N PHE A 217 -9.44 -11.67 -22.87
CA PHE A 217 -10.11 -11.72 -21.58
C PHE A 217 -11.62 -11.52 -21.74
N ARG A 218 -12.39 -12.36 -21.06
CA ARG A 218 -13.85 -12.22 -20.98
C ARG A 218 -14.23 -11.89 -19.55
N VAL A 219 -14.91 -10.77 -19.36
CA VAL A 219 -15.48 -10.42 -18.05
C VAL A 219 -16.67 -11.35 -17.79
N GLU A 220 -16.74 -11.89 -16.58
CA GLU A 220 -17.88 -12.73 -16.17
C GLU A 220 -19.06 -11.82 -15.81
N GLU A 221 -20.17 -11.92 -16.54
CA GLU A 221 -21.43 -11.21 -16.23
C GLU A 221 -22.35 -12.02 -15.28
N TYR A 222 -22.10 -13.33 -15.13
CA TYR A 222 -22.92 -14.24 -14.34
C TYR A 222 -22.06 -15.31 -13.64
N TYR A 223 -22.28 -15.52 -12.34
CA TYR A 223 -21.48 -16.42 -11.50
C TYR A 223 -21.65 -17.89 -11.90
N ASP A 224 -20.66 -18.49 -12.55
CA ASP A 224 -20.63 -19.95 -12.81
C ASP A 224 -19.62 -20.71 -11.91
N GLY A 225 -18.84 -19.97 -11.11
CA GLY A 225 -17.85 -20.50 -10.18
C GLY A 225 -16.48 -20.81 -10.78
N GLN A 226 -16.29 -20.68 -12.10
CA GLN A 226 -15.02 -20.95 -12.80
C GLN A 226 -14.22 -19.69 -13.08
N ALA A 227 -14.82 -18.50 -13.01
CA ALA A 227 -14.09 -17.25 -13.14
C ALA A 227 -13.21 -16.97 -11.92
N ARG A 228 -12.04 -16.39 -12.18
CA ARG A 228 -11.09 -15.95 -11.16
C ARG A 228 -10.91 -14.44 -11.17
N GLU A 229 -10.34 -13.92 -10.09
CA GLU A 229 -9.97 -12.52 -9.95
C GLU A 229 -8.67 -12.24 -10.71
N ILE A 230 -8.72 -11.29 -11.65
CA ILE A 230 -7.58 -10.88 -12.47
C ILE A 230 -7.39 -9.37 -12.32
N TYR A 231 -6.17 -8.96 -12.07
CA TYR A 231 -5.80 -7.57 -11.80
C TYR A 231 -5.28 -6.92 -13.07
N PHE A 232 -6.02 -5.94 -13.61
CA PHE A 232 -5.71 -5.26 -14.88
C PHE A 232 -5.14 -3.87 -14.68
N LEU A 233 -4.06 -3.57 -15.40
CA LEU A 233 -3.44 -2.25 -15.41
C LEU A 233 -4.40 -1.25 -16.04
N GLN A 234 -4.90 -0.31 -15.25
CA GLN A 234 -5.72 0.79 -15.73
C GLN A 234 -4.85 1.91 -16.26
N SER A 235 -5.26 2.46 -17.40
CA SER A 235 -4.79 3.75 -17.91
C SER A 235 -5.97 4.70 -17.99
N ASN A 236 -5.80 5.97 -17.61
CA ASN A 236 -6.85 6.99 -17.72
C ASN A 236 -7.26 7.32 -19.18
N GLN A 237 -6.65 6.68 -20.16
CA GLN A 237 -7.17 6.61 -21.52
C GLN A 237 -8.04 5.35 -21.59
N GLY A 238 -9.36 5.57 -21.64
CA GLY A 238 -10.37 4.52 -21.66
C GLY A 238 -10.14 3.49 -22.78
N ASN A 239 -10.68 2.29 -22.53
CA ASN A 239 -10.85 1.16 -23.45
C ASN A 239 -10.31 1.37 -24.88
N ILE A 240 -9.25 0.64 -25.22
CA ILE A 240 -8.93 0.28 -26.60
C ILE A 240 -8.71 -1.23 -26.64
#